data_AF-A0A923C679-F1
#
_entry.id   AF-A0A923C679-F1
#
_cell.length_a   1.000
_cell.length_b   1.000
_cell.length_c   1.000
_cell.angle_alpha   90.00
_cell.angle_beta   90.00
_cell.angle_gamma   90.00
#
_symmetry.space_group_name_H-M   'P 1'
#
loop_
_entity.id
_entity.type
_entity.pdbx_description
1 polymer ?
#
loop_
_entity_poly.entity_id
_entity_poly.type
_entity_poly.pdbx_seq_one_letter_code
_entity_poly.pdbx_strand_id
1 'polypeptide(L)'
;FGTVWGIMHAFTGLASMAQVTLASVAPGIAEALVATAIGLFAAIPAVVAYNRFAHDIDRVANAMETFMEEFSNILQRNLGVHTPPQTASGH
;
A
#
# COMPACT_ATOMS: atom_id res chain seq x y z
N PHE A 1 16.62 11.51 1.71
CA PHE A 1 16.94 12.81 2.31
C PHE A 1 18.25 12.76 3.11
N GLY A 2 18.43 11.80 4.04
CA GLY A 2 19.66 11.72 4.86
C GLY A 2 20.98 11.48 4.10
N THR A 3 20.96 10.72 3.01
CA THR A 3 22.16 10.41 2.20
C THR A 3 22.72 11.64 1.50
N VAL A 4 21.85 12.41 0.84
CA VAL A 4 22.23 13.64 0.12
C VAL A 4 22.75 14.67 1.11
N TRP A 5 22.11 14.80 2.28
CA TRP A 5 22.58 15.70 3.33
C TRP A 5 23.94 15.29 3.90
N GLY A 6 24.14 14.02 4.23
CA GLY A 6 25.41 13.52 4.77
C GLY A 6 26.58 13.66 3.79
N ILE A 7 26.32 13.40 2.50
CA ILE A 7 27.30 13.62 1.44
C ILE A 7 27.58 15.12 1.27
N MET A 8 26.55 15.98 1.20
CA MET A 8 26.73 17.43 1.12
C MET A 8 27.53 18.00 2.30
N HIS A 9 27.28 17.51 3.52
CA HIS A 9 27.99 17.93 4.72
C HIS A 9 29.47 17.49 4.69
N ALA A 10 29.75 16.26 4.25
CA ALA A 10 31.11 15.78 4.06
C ALA A 10 31.88 16.63 3.01
N PHE A 11 31.27 16.94 1.87
CA PHE A 11 31.89 17.73 0.80
C PHE A 11 32.06 19.22 1.17
N THR A 12 31.16 19.81 1.93
CA THR A 12 31.32 21.20 2.42
C THR A 12 32.42 21.31 3.47
N GLY A 13 32.61 20.30 4.32
CA GLY A 13 33.77 20.22 5.22
C GLY A 13 35.10 20.18 4.47
N LEU A 14 35.17 19.41 3.37
CA LEU A 14 36.37 19.35 2.52
C LEU A 14 36.68 20.65 1.79
N ALA A 15 35.68 21.41 1.37
CA ALA A 15 35.88 22.66 0.62
C ALA A 15 36.66 23.72 1.42
N SER A 16 36.73 23.58 2.75
CA SER A 16 37.50 24.44 3.65
C SER A 16 38.91 23.95 3.96
N MET A 17 39.29 22.74 3.53
CA MET A 17 40.56 22.09 3.88
C MET A 17 41.61 22.20 2.76
N ALA A 18 42.82 22.63 3.10
CA ALA A 18 43.93 22.77 2.15
C ALA A 18 44.54 21.42 1.70
N GLN A 19 44.41 20.36 2.51
CA GLN A 19 44.88 19.01 2.22
C GLN A 19 43.76 18.02 2.54
N VAL A 20 43.21 17.37 1.51
CA VAL A 20 42.10 16.40 1.66
C VAL A 20 42.68 14.99 1.79
N THR A 21 42.19 14.21 2.76
CA THR A 21 42.57 12.79 2.92
C THR A 21 41.34 11.90 2.88
N LEU A 22 41.49 10.64 2.47
CA LEU A 22 40.35 9.70 2.44
C LEU A 22 39.71 9.52 3.82
N ALA A 23 40.51 9.63 4.89
CA ALA A 23 40.06 9.53 6.26
C ALA A 23 39.08 10.65 6.64
N SER A 24 39.17 11.84 6.03
CA SER A 24 38.28 12.96 6.36
C SER A 24 36.89 12.86 5.73
N VAL A 25 36.69 12.00 4.72
CA VAL A 25 35.37 11.77 4.06
C VAL A 25 34.69 10.48 4.46
N ALA A 26 35.45 9.49 4.95
CA ALA A 26 34.94 8.17 5.29
C ALA A 26 33.75 8.19 6.28
N PRO A 27 33.71 9.06 7.32
CA PRO A 27 32.57 9.09 8.25
C PRO A 27 31.24 9.49 7.59
N GLY A 28 31.22 10.56 6.78
CA GLY A 28 29.98 11.05 6.16
C GLY A 28 29.41 10.09 5.11
N ILE A 29 30.26 9.31 4.44
CA ILE A 29 29.83 8.26 3.53
C ILE A 29 29.22 7.09 4.31
N ALA A 30 29.83 6.69 5.43
CA ALA A 30 29.29 5.61 6.27
C ALA A 30 27.89 5.95 6.81
N GLU A 31 27.69 7.18 7.28
CA GLU A 31 26.38 7.65 7.75
C GLU A 31 25.33 7.66 6.63
N ALA A 32 25.70 8.07 5.43
CA ALA A 32 24.81 8.01 4.27
C ALA A 32 24.40 6.57 3.92
N LEU A 33 25.31 5.60 4.03
CA LEU A 33 24.98 4.20 3.80
C LEU A 33 24.03 3.64 4.86
N VAL A 34 24.22 3.98 6.14
CA VAL A 34 23.31 3.60 7.22
C VAL A 34 21.92 4.18 7.01
N ALA A 35 21.81 5.45 6.60
CA ALA A 35 20.54 6.08 6.29
C ALA A 35 19.79 5.36 5.15
N THR A 36 20.51 4.87 4.14
CA THR A 36 19.92 4.04 3.06
C THR A 36 19.41 2.72 3.59
N ALA A 37 20.22 2.03 4.41
CA ALA A 37 19.85 0.74 4.99
C ALA A 37 18.59 0.85 5.87
N ILE A 38 18.49 1.89 6.70
CA ILE A 38 17.30 2.16 7.51
C ILE A 38 16.08 2.44 6.62
N GLY A 39 16.24 3.24 5.55
CA GLY A 39 15.17 3.52 4.61
C GLY A 39 14.61 2.26 3.95
N LEU A 40 15.48 1.36 3.50
CA LEU A 40 15.06 0.07 2.94
C LEU A 40 14.43 -0.85 3.98
N PHE A 41 14.99 -0.89 5.20
CA PHE A 41 14.45 -1.67 6.31
C PHE A 41 13.04 -1.22 6.72
N ALA A 42 12.74 0.07 6.63
CA ALA A 42 11.40 0.59 6.87
C ALA A 42 10.46 0.38 5.67
N ALA A 43 10.94 0.58 4.44
CA ALA A 43 10.11 0.55 3.24
C ALA A 43 9.62 -0.87 2.89
N ILE A 44 10.47 -1.90 2.99
CA ILE A 44 10.10 -3.25 2.56
C ILE A 44 8.94 -3.82 3.40
N PRO A 45 9.01 -3.81 4.75
CA PRO A 45 7.90 -4.30 5.58
C PRO A 45 6.63 -3.46 5.41
N ALA A 46 6.75 -2.14 5.25
CA ALA A 46 5.61 -1.26 5.03
C ALA A 46 4.85 -1.62 3.75
N VAL A 47 5.57 -1.87 2.65
CA VAL A 47 4.97 -2.29 1.38
C VAL A 47 4.32 -3.68 1.50
N VAL A 48 4.96 -4.62 2.19
CA VAL A 48 4.38 -5.95 2.44
C VAL A 48 3.08 -5.83 3.23
N ALA A 49 3.05 -5.02 4.29
CA ALA A 49 1.86 -4.79 5.11
C ALA A 49 0.74 -4.13 4.29
N TYR A 50 1.07 -3.11 3.49
CA TYR A 50 0.12 -2.45 2.59
C TYR A 50 -0.51 -3.45 1.63
N ASN A 51 0.30 -4.27 0.94
CA ASN A 51 -0.20 -5.26 0.00
C ASN A 51 -1.10 -6.30 0.68
N ARG A 52 -0.74 -6.74 1.89
CA ARG A 52 -1.57 -7.65 2.68
C ARG A 52 -2.93 -7.05 3.00
N PHE A 53 -2.95 -5.82 3.51
CA PHE A 53 -4.20 -5.15 3.87
C PHE A 53 -5.06 -4.82 2.65
N ALA A 54 -4.46 -4.39 1.54
CA ALA A 54 -5.17 -4.18 0.28
C ALA A 54 -5.89 -5.46 -0.17
N HIS A 55 -5.16 -6.58 -0.19
CA HIS A 55 -5.74 -7.88 -0.54
C HIS A 55 -6.86 -8.32 0.43
N ASP A 56 -6.70 -8.08 1.73
CA ASP A 56 -7.74 -8.40 2.71
C ASP A 56 -9.00 -7.53 2.54
N ILE A 57 -8.83 -6.25 2.21
CA ILE A 57 -9.93 -5.33 1.89
C ILE A 57 -10.69 -5.80 0.65
N ASP A 58 -9.98 -6.14 -0.43
CA ASP A 58 -10.59 -6.63 -1.66
C ASP A 58 -11.38 -7.92 -1.42
N ARG A 59 -10.86 -8.83 -0.59
CA ARG A 59 -11.58 -10.05 -0.21
C ARG A 59 -12.90 -9.74 0.50
N VAL A 60 -12.90 -8.78 1.42
CA VAL A 60 -14.11 -8.38 2.15
C VAL A 60 -15.09 -7.67 1.22
N ALA A 61 -14.61 -6.80 0.33
CA ALA A 61 -15.44 -6.12 -0.67
C ALA A 61 -16.15 -7.13 -1.57
N ASN A 62 -15.42 -8.10 -2.13
CA ASN A 62 -15.98 -9.14 -2.98
C ASN A 62 -17.03 -9.99 -2.24
N ALA A 63 -16.77 -10.35 -0.98
CA ALA A 63 -17.75 -11.07 -0.17
C ALA A 63 -19.04 -10.26 0.05
N MET A 64 -18.91 -8.94 0.23
CA MET A 64 -20.06 -8.06 0.38
C MET A 64 -20.85 -7.93 -0.93
N GLU A 65 -20.18 -7.88 -2.08
CA GLU A 65 -20.82 -7.91 -3.40
C GLU A 65 -21.61 -9.20 -3.61
N THR A 66 -21.01 -10.36 -3.32
CA THR A 66 -21.72 -11.65 -3.39
C THR A 66 -22.95 -11.67 -2.47
N PHE A 67 -22.82 -11.18 -1.24
CA PHE A 67 -23.94 -11.07 -0.32
C PHE A 67 -25.07 -10.17 -0.85
N MET A 68 -24.73 -9.03 -1.47
CA MET A 68 -25.71 -8.12 -2.06
C MET A 68 -26.47 -8.77 -3.22
N GLU A 69 -25.77 -9.54 -4.08
CA GLU A 69 -26.39 -10.30 -5.17
C GLU A 69 -27.35 -11.37 -4.65
N GLU A 70 -26.92 -12.17 -3.67
CA GLU A 70 -27.76 -13.19 -3.04
C GLU A 70 -29.00 -12.58 -2.37
N PHE A 71 -28.81 -11.48 -1.63
CA PHE A 71 -29.89 -10.76 -0.98
C PHE A 71 -30.90 -10.21 -2.00
N SER A 72 -30.43 -9.62 -3.10
CA SER A 72 -31.29 -9.16 -4.20
C SER A 72 -32.09 -10.31 -4.80
N ASN A 73 -31.46 -11.45 -5.07
CA ASN A 73 -32.12 -12.64 -5.60
C ASN A 73 -33.21 -13.18 -4.66
N ILE A 74 -32.96 -13.16 -3.34
CA ILE A 74 -33.97 -13.56 -2.34
C ILE A 74 -35.16 -12.60 -2.34
N LEU A 75 -34.92 -11.28 -2.35
CA LEU A 75 -35.99 -10.28 -2.40
C LEU A 75 -36.84 -10.42 -3.67
N GLN A 76 -36.19 -10.55 -4.84
CA GLN A 76 -36.90 -10.75 -6.10
C GLN A 76 -37.74 -12.03 -6.10
N ARG A 77 -37.22 -13.12 -5.54
CA ARG A 77 -37.97 -14.38 -5.42
C ARG A 77 -39.18 -14.24 -4.51
N ASN A 78 -39.05 -13.59 -3.36
CA ASN A 78 -40.17 -13.36 -2.44
C ASN A 78 -41.24 -12.44 -3.03
N LEU A 79 -40.84 -11.42 -3.81
CA LEU A 79 -41.77 -10.51 -4.49
C LEU A 79 -42.43 -11.16 -5.73
N GLY A 80 -41.71 -11.99 -6.47
CA GLY A 80 -42.20 -12.68 -7.67
C GLY A 80 -43.24 -13.78 -7.39
N VAL A 81 -43.28 -14.31 -6.16
CA VAL A 81 -44.28 -15.31 -5.72
C VAL A 81 -45.70 -14.71 -5.58
N HIS A 82 -45.85 -13.37 -5.66
CA HIS A 82 -47.16 -12.69 -5.61
C HIS A 82 -47.76 -12.32 -6.98
N THR A 83 -47.41 -13.02 -8.06
CA THR A 83 -48.27 -12.98 -9.26
C THR A 83 -49.33 -14.07 -9.11
N PRO A 84 -50.57 -13.76 -8.66
CA PRO A 84 -51.63 -14.76 -8.62
C PRO A 84 -51.83 -15.32 -10.03
N PRO A 85 -52.16 -16.62 -10.17
CA PRO A 85 -52.44 -17.21 -11.46
C PRO A 85 -53.54 -16.37 -12.13
N GLN A 86 -53.23 -15.79 -13.29
CA GLN A 86 -54.26 -15.29 -14.19
C GLN A 86 -55.15 -16.48 -14.50
N THR A 87 -56.30 -16.54 -13.82
CA THR A 87 -57.37 -17.46 -14.14
C THR A 87 -57.74 -17.19 -15.59
N ALA A 88 -57.31 -18.08 -16.47
CA ALA A 88 -57.83 -18.17 -17.82
C ALA A 88 -59.33 -18.39 -17.70
N SER A 89 -60.10 -17.30 -17.76
CA SER A 89 -61.53 -17.36 -17.99
C SER A 89 -61.70 -17.74 -19.46
N GLY A 90 -61.78 -19.04 -19.72
CA GLY A 90 -62.52 -19.51 -20.87
C GLY A 90 -63.97 -19.07 -20.66
N HIS A 91 -64.47 -18.25 -21.59
CA HIS A 91 -65.82 -18.23 -22.17
C HIS A 91 -65.92 -17.04 -23.13
#